data_AF-A0A4V1DI11-F1
#
_entry.id   AF-A0A4V1DI11-F1
#
_cell.length_a   1.000
_cell.length_b   1.000
_cell.length_c   1.000
_cell.angle_alpha   90.00
_cell.angle_beta   90.00
_cell.angle_gamma   90.00
#
_symmetry.space_group_name_H-M   'P 1'
#
loop_
_entity.id
_entity.type
_entity.pdbx_description
1 polymer ?
#
loop_
_entity_poly.entity_id
_entity_poly.type
_entity_poly.pdbx_seq_one_letter_code
_entity_poly.pdbx_strand_id
1 'polypeptide(L)'
;MLSWTRSCLTPPSRQQASADELTLPPFQQDHAFAVFEQGDWLAELDLLQLGSALQRSAIARGGYDGRSFDVMVAIADVLEADHGWSFEQSDSWLERMGLWEEEV
;
A
#
# COMPACT_ATOMS: atom_id res chain seq x y z
N MET A 1 -3.00 -19.20 22.62
CA MET A 1 -2.46 -20.04 21.53
C MET A 1 -3.58 -20.92 21.02
N LEU A 2 -4.17 -20.58 19.87
CA LEU A 2 -5.22 -21.40 19.24
C LEU A 2 -4.68 -21.90 17.91
N SER A 3 -4.21 -23.14 17.92
CA SER A 3 -3.80 -23.92 16.76
C SER A 3 -5.03 -24.41 16.01
N TRP A 4 -5.23 -23.93 14.78
CA TRP A 4 -6.24 -24.46 13.87
C TRP A 4 -5.70 -25.70 13.15
N THR A 5 -6.23 -26.88 13.45
CA THR A 5 -6.01 -28.09 12.65
C THR A 5 -6.97 -28.08 11.45
N ARG A 6 -6.44 -27.94 10.24
CA ARG A 6 -7.19 -28.20 8.99
C ARG A 6 -6.59 -29.41 8.29
N SER A 7 -7.11 -30.60 8.62
CA SER A 7 -7.00 -31.79 7.77
C SER A 7 -7.95 -31.65 6.60
N CYS A 8 -7.43 -31.30 5.42
CA CYS A 8 -8.02 -31.63 4.11
C CYS A 8 -6.88 -31.80 3.09
N LEU A 9 -5.97 -32.75 3.31
CA LEU A 9 -5.05 -33.20 2.26
C LEU A 9 -5.58 -34.52 1.71
N THR A 10 -6.50 -34.43 0.76
CA THR A 10 -6.73 -35.48 -0.23
C THR A 10 -6.54 -34.82 -1.59
N PRO A 11 -5.47 -35.12 -2.33
CA PRO A 11 -5.26 -34.53 -3.64
C PRO A 11 -6.35 -35.05 -4.59
N PRO A 12 -6.97 -34.20 -5.42
CA PRO A 12 -7.83 -34.71 -6.49
C PRO A 12 -6.97 -35.57 -7.42
N SER A 13 -7.54 -36.71 -7.82
CA SER A 13 -6.97 -37.63 -8.81
C SER A 13 -6.42 -36.87 -10.01
N ARG A 14 -5.20 -37.23 -10.37
CA ARG A 14 -4.38 -36.72 -11.48
C ARG A 14 -5.18 -36.70 -12.81
N GLN A 15 -5.88 -35.62 -13.09
CA GLN A 15 -6.14 -35.21 -14.47
C GLN A 15 -4.91 -34.41 -14.90
N GLN A 16 -4.14 -34.95 -15.84
CA GLN A 16 -3.16 -34.17 -16.57
C GLN A 16 -3.93 -33.14 -17.40
N ALA A 17 -4.24 -31.99 -16.80
CA ALA A 17 -4.43 -30.77 -17.55
C ALA A 17 -3.05 -30.41 -18.10
N SER A 18 -2.93 -30.51 -19.43
CA SER A 18 -1.78 -30.04 -20.20
C SER A 18 -1.36 -28.65 -19.72
N ALA A 19 -0.06 -28.43 -19.57
CA ALA A 19 0.53 -27.14 -19.18
C ALA A 19 0.21 -25.97 -20.14
N ASP A 20 -0.62 -26.22 -21.16
CA ASP A 20 -1.07 -25.30 -22.20
C ASP A 20 -2.38 -24.55 -21.82
N GLU A 21 -3.08 -24.95 -20.75
CA GLU A 21 -4.45 -24.49 -20.45
C GLU A 21 -4.54 -23.33 -19.41
N LEU A 22 -3.41 -22.83 -18.91
CA LEU A 22 -3.36 -21.75 -17.90
C LEU A 22 -2.78 -20.43 -18.42
N THR A 23 -2.39 -20.37 -19.69
CA THR A 23 -1.89 -19.13 -20.27
C THR A 23 -3.07 -18.29 -20.72
N LEU A 24 -3.41 -17.26 -19.92
CA LEU A 24 -4.35 -16.23 -20.36
C LEU A 24 -3.91 -15.71 -21.73
N PRO A 25 -4.82 -15.55 -22.70
CA PRO A 25 -4.45 -14.97 -23.99
C PRO A 25 -3.88 -13.55 -23.78
N PRO A 26 -2.98 -13.07 -24.65
CA PRO A 26 -2.18 -11.87 -24.41
C PRO A 26 -3.01 -10.65 -23.99
N PHE A 27 -4.17 -10.43 -24.62
CA PHE A 27 -5.06 -9.31 -24.29
C PHE A 27 -5.67 -9.39 -22.88
N GLN A 28 -5.83 -10.58 -22.30
CA GLN A 28 -6.29 -10.75 -20.92
C GLN A 28 -5.14 -10.56 -19.92
N GLN A 29 -3.89 -10.81 -20.32
CA GLN A 29 -2.71 -10.52 -19.50
C GLN A 29 -2.50 -9.01 -19.38
N ASP A 30 -2.57 -8.27 -20.48
CA ASP A 30 -2.47 -6.80 -20.50
C ASP A 30 -3.56 -6.15 -19.63
N HIS A 31 -4.80 -6.66 -19.73
CA HIS A 31 -5.90 -6.17 -18.92
C HIS A 31 -5.70 -6.46 -17.43
N ALA A 32 -5.26 -7.67 -17.06
CA ALA A 32 -5.00 -8.04 -15.68
C ALA A 32 -3.87 -7.18 -15.07
N PHE A 33 -2.83 -6.90 -15.85
CA PHE A 33 -1.75 -6.00 -15.45
C PHE A 33 -2.25 -4.57 -15.24
N ALA A 34 -3.03 -4.02 -16.17
CA ALA A 34 -3.59 -2.68 -16.04
C ALA A 34 -4.53 -2.53 -14.81
N VAL A 35 -5.31 -3.57 -14.48
CA VAL A 35 -6.17 -3.56 -13.27
C VAL A 35 -5.31 -3.60 -12.00
N PHE A 36 -4.19 -4.31 -12.02
CA PHE A 36 -3.25 -4.33 -10.89
C PHE A 36 -2.60 -2.96 -10.69
N GLU A 37 -2.06 -2.34 -11.74
CA GLU A 37 -1.49 -0.98 -11.67
C GLU A 37 -2.52 0.05 -11.23
N GLN A 38 -3.77 -0.08 -11.70
CA GLN A 38 -4.86 0.77 -11.23
C GLN A 38 -5.10 0.60 -9.73
N GLY A 39 -5.08 -0.64 -9.22
CA GLY A 39 -5.22 -0.93 -7.80
C GLY A 39 -4.08 -0.31 -6.99
N ASP A 40 -2.85 -0.38 -7.51
CA ASP A 40 -1.67 0.22 -6.90
C ASP A 40 -1.80 1.74 -6.77
N TRP A 41 -2.19 2.43 -7.85
CA TRP A 41 -2.43 3.88 -7.83
C TRP A 41 -3.56 4.31 -6.89
N LEU A 42 -4.59 3.48 -6.74
CA LEU A 42 -5.68 3.75 -5.80
C LEU A 42 -5.21 3.59 -4.35
N ALA A 43 -4.39 2.58 -4.05
CA ALA A 43 -3.79 2.39 -2.73
C ALA A 43 -2.87 3.56 -2.37
N GLU A 44 -2.02 4.00 -3.31
CA GLU A 44 -1.19 5.19 -3.15
C GLU A 44 -2.04 6.43 -2.82
N LEU A 45 -3.11 6.68 -3.59
CA LEU A 45 -4.01 7.80 -3.38
C LEU A 45 -4.68 7.76 -1.99
N ASP A 46 -5.13 6.59 -1.54
CA ASP A 46 -5.76 6.42 -0.23
C ASP A 46 -4.79 6.75 0.91
N LEU A 47 -3.51 6.35 0.80
CA LEU A 47 -2.46 6.68 1.77
C LEU A 47 -2.22 8.21 1.84
N LEU A 48 -2.14 8.87 0.68
CA LEU A 48 -1.96 10.33 0.61
C LEU A 48 -3.16 11.09 1.21
N GLN A 49 -4.37 10.59 1.00
CA GLN A 49 -5.59 11.15 1.59
C GLN A 49 -5.64 10.92 3.09
N LEU A 50 -5.19 9.76 3.57
CA LEU A 50 -5.08 9.46 5.00
C LEU A 50 -4.12 10.43 5.69
N GLY A 51 -2.92 10.63 5.14
CA GLY A 51 -1.95 11.60 5.68
C GLY A 51 -2.54 13.01 5.76
N SER A 52 -3.20 13.46 4.69
CA SER A 52 -3.89 14.77 4.67
C SER A 52 -4.99 14.87 5.73
N ALA A 53 -5.74 13.80 5.99
CA ALA A 53 -6.78 13.77 7.01
C ALA A 53 -6.20 13.82 8.43
N LEU A 54 -5.11 13.09 8.67
CA LEU A 54 -4.38 13.10 9.93
C LEU A 54 -3.83 14.50 10.23
N GLN A 55 -3.24 15.18 9.23
CA GLN A 55 -2.71 16.53 9.37
C GLN A 55 -3.80 17.52 9.78
N ARG A 56 -4.93 17.51 9.07
CA ARG A 56 -6.08 18.37 9.41
C ARG A 56 -6.62 18.09 10.82
N SER A 57 -6.66 16.82 11.21
CA SER A 57 -7.08 16.43 12.56
C SER A 57 -6.12 16.92 13.63
N ALA A 58 -4.81 16.83 13.40
CA ALA A 58 -3.78 17.35 14.29
C ALA A 58 -3.92 18.87 14.47
N ILE A 59 -4.01 19.61 13.36
CA ILE A 59 -4.26 21.07 13.37
C ILE A 59 -5.52 21.42 14.18
N ALA A 60 -6.64 20.72 13.94
CA ALA A 60 -7.89 20.95 14.65
C ALA A 60 -7.80 20.68 16.16
N ARG A 61 -6.84 19.87 16.61
CA ARG A 61 -6.61 19.51 18.02
C ARG A 61 -5.56 20.37 18.72
N GLY A 62 -5.06 21.42 18.06
CA GLY A 62 -4.06 22.33 18.62
C GLY A 62 -2.63 22.04 18.19
N GLY A 63 -2.44 21.29 17.08
CA GLY A 63 -1.14 21.08 16.46
C GLY A 63 -0.64 19.65 16.60
N TYR A 64 0.60 19.48 17.03
CA TYR A 64 1.31 18.20 17.02
C TYR A 64 0.55 17.06 17.74
N ASP A 65 0.33 15.96 17.01
CA ASP A 65 -0.16 14.69 17.55
C ASP A 65 0.81 13.57 17.17
N GLY A 66 1.64 13.15 18.13
CA GLY A 66 2.74 12.21 17.88
C GLY A 66 2.31 10.88 17.25
N ARG A 67 1.11 10.37 17.56
CA ARG A 67 0.61 9.15 16.90
C ARG A 67 0.24 9.38 15.44
N SER A 68 -0.35 10.54 15.13
CA SER A 68 -0.63 10.91 13.75
C SER A 68 0.67 11.13 12.96
N PHE A 69 1.69 11.68 13.61
CA PHE A 69 3.04 11.79 13.06
C PHE A 69 3.64 10.42 12.73
N ASP A 70 3.63 9.48 13.67
CA ASP A 70 4.18 8.13 13.45
C ASP A 70 3.52 7.42 12.27
N VAL A 71 2.20 7.61 12.11
CA VAL A 71 1.46 7.05 10.97
C VAL A 71 1.84 7.72 9.66
N MET A 72 2.08 9.03 9.63
CA MET A 72 2.56 9.69 8.42
C MET A 72 3.95 9.21 8.01
N VAL A 73 4.87 9.01 8.96
CA VAL A 73 6.18 8.42 8.67
C VAL A 73 6.02 7.01 8.09
N ALA A 74 5.17 6.17 8.69
CA ALA A 74 4.90 4.84 8.15
C ALA A 74 4.26 4.86 6.75
N ILE A 75 3.44 5.89 6.45
CA ILE A 75 2.91 6.08 5.09
C ILE A 75 4.05 6.39 4.12
N ALA A 76 4.98 7.28 4.46
CA ALA A 76 6.14 7.60 3.62
C ALA A 76 6.99 6.35 3.36
N ASP A 77 7.25 5.53 4.38
CA ASP A 77 7.99 4.28 4.24
C ASP A 77 7.31 3.31 3.24
N VAL A 78 5.98 3.19 3.30
CA VAL A 78 5.21 2.34 2.37
C VAL A 78 5.24 2.91 0.95
N LEU A 79 5.15 4.23 0.79
CA LEU A 79 5.23 4.86 -0.53
C LEU A 79 6.60 4.61 -1.20
N GLU A 80 7.69 4.62 -0.43
CA GLU A 80 9.03 4.27 -0.93
C GLU A 80 9.17 2.78 -1.27
N ALA A 81 8.72 1.91 -0.37
CA ALA A 81 8.91 0.47 -0.50
C ALA A 81 8.05 -0.14 -1.61
N ASP A 82 6.79 0.30 -1.72
CA ASP A 82 5.76 -0.39 -2.50
C ASP A 82 5.23 0.44 -3.68
N HIS A 83 5.32 1.77 -3.63
CA HIS A 83 4.76 2.67 -4.67
C HIS A 83 5.82 3.43 -5.49
N GLY A 84 7.10 3.07 -5.33
CA GLY A 84 8.20 3.58 -6.16
C GLY A 84 8.55 5.05 -5.92
N TRP A 85 8.13 5.63 -4.79
CA TRP A 85 8.59 6.96 -4.40
C TRP A 85 10.09 6.95 -4.11
N SER A 86 10.77 8.05 -4.47
CA SER A 86 12.10 8.31 -3.96
C SER A 86 12.03 8.85 -2.53
N PHE A 87 13.12 8.67 -1.79
CA PHE A 87 13.30 9.30 -0.48
C PHE A 87 13.04 10.81 -0.50
N GLU A 88 13.47 11.51 -1.55
CA GLU A 88 13.26 12.96 -1.71
C GLU A 88 11.77 13.32 -1.83
N GLN A 89 10.97 12.48 -2.50
CA GLN A 89 9.53 12.69 -2.62
C GLN A 89 8.82 12.50 -1.27
N SER A 90 9.22 11.46 -0.53
CA SER A 90 8.73 11.18 0.81
C SER A 90 9.06 12.29 1.79
N ASP A 91 10.32 12.72 1.82
CA ASP A 91 10.79 13.82 2.67
C ASP A 91 10.02 15.11 2.38
N SER A 92 9.93 15.50 1.11
CA SER A 92 9.15 16.67 0.67
C SER A 92 7.65 16.57 1.01
N TRP A 93 7.10 15.36 1.08
CA TRP A 93 5.72 15.16 1.50
C TRP A 93 5.57 15.28 3.01
N LEU A 94 6.48 14.71 3.81
CA LEU A 94 6.51 14.85 5.27
C LEU A 94 6.68 16.32 5.70
N GLU A 95 7.54 17.07 5.01
CA GLU A 95 7.69 18.52 5.22
C GLU A 95 6.36 19.26 5.03
N ARG A 96 5.64 18.98 3.93
CA ARG A 96 4.32 19.57 3.65
C ARG A 96 3.25 19.18 4.68
N MET A 97 3.42 18.04 5.35
CA MET A 97 2.54 17.64 6.45
C MET A 97 2.82 18.42 7.74
N GLY A 98 3.83 19.29 7.76
CA GLY A 98 4.23 20.09 8.93
C GLY A 98 5.06 19.28 9.94
N LEU A 99 5.70 18.21 9.48
CA LEU A 99 6.50 17.30 10.32
C LEU A 99 7.95 17.80 10.47
N TRP A 100 8.38 18.70 9.59
CA TRP A 100 9.71 19.31 9.59
C TRP A 100 9.57 20.82 9.35
N GLU A 101 9.10 21.58 10.34
CA GLU A 101 9.42 23.01 10.36
C GLU A 101 10.80 23.13 11.00
N GLU A 102 11.83 23.37 10.19
CA GLU A 102 13.13 23.80 10.70
C GLU A 102 12.90 25.12 11.44
N GLU A 103 13.15 25.15 12.76
CA GLU A 103 13.11 26.39 13.56
C GLU A 103 14.05 27.42 12.90
N VAL A 104 13.48 28.49 12.32
CA VAL A 104 14.22 29.66 11.83
C VAL A 104 14.32 30.72 12.92
#